data_AF-A0A7Y4RK88-F1
#
_entry.id   AF-A0A7Y4RK88-F1
#
_cell.length_a   1.000
_cell.length_b   1.000
_cell.length_c   1.000
_cell.angle_alpha   90.00
_cell.angle_beta   90.00
_cell.angle_gamma   90.00
#
_symmetry.space_group_name_H-M   'P 1'
#
loop_
_entity.id
_entity.type
_entity.pdbx_description
1 polymer ?
#
loop_
_entity_poly.entity_id
_entity_poly.type
_entity_poly.pdbx_seq_one_letter_code
_entity_poly.pdbx_strand_id
1 'polypeptide(L)'
;MKFSKTFFVPILIIFGLLLSACGGEATPEPTPTLSLEAMQTLAVATFSAQLTQTALAAPTSTPAPTNTPAATLSVSTLANVTPFGTGVGAAPTASCYRLSYVADVNIPDDTSMTAGQTFTKTWKVRNSGTCAWDAGFKFAFTGGDAMGGSTYTLPQSVAANAEIDISVSMTAPTNKTGAIRGNWRISTAAGQFFGDEVYVQIQVGAAAAATNTGAAPATATSTPTATTSP
;
A
#
# COMPACT_ATOMS: atom_id res chain seq x y z
N MET A 1 -27.07 58.77 41.55
CA MET A 1 -26.91 58.43 40.11
C MET A 1 -28.27 58.04 39.55
N LYS A 2 -28.82 58.84 38.64
CA LYS A 2 -30.12 58.60 37.97
C LYS A 2 -29.86 57.79 36.71
N PHE A 3 -30.24 56.51 36.71
CA PHE A 3 -30.17 55.67 35.51
C PHE A 3 -31.22 56.15 34.50
N SER A 4 -30.74 56.58 33.33
CA SER A 4 -31.57 57.13 32.27
C SER A 4 -32.42 56.05 31.63
N LYS A 5 -33.75 56.24 31.71
CA LYS A 5 -34.80 55.38 31.13
C LYS A 5 -34.74 55.27 29.60
N THR A 6 -33.89 56.07 28.94
CA THR A 6 -33.72 56.09 27.48
C THR A 6 -32.81 54.99 26.93
N PHE A 7 -32.01 54.31 27.77
CA PHE A 7 -31.12 53.23 27.32
C PHE A 7 -31.80 51.84 27.28
N PHE A 8 -32.94 51.69 27.96
CA PHE A 8 -33.68 50.42 28.03
C PHE A 8 -34.53 50.15 26.79
N VAL A 9 -34.93 51.20 26.07
CA VAL A 9 -35.79 51.12 24.88
C VAL A 9 -35.08 50.47 23.67
N PRO A 10 -33.82 50.79 23.32
CA PRO A 10 -33.15 50.13 22.19
C PRO A 10 -32.78 48.66 22.49
N ILE A 11 -32.49 48.32 23.76
CA ILE A 11 -32.19 46.94 24.18
C ILE A 11 -33.42 46.03 24.07
N LEU A 12 -34.62 46.56 24.34
CA LEU A 12 -35.85 45.79 24.28
C LEU A 12 -36.35 45.60 22.83
N ILE A 13 -36.01 46.51 21.91
CA ILE A 13 -36.30 46.36 20.47
C ILE A 13 -35.37 45.33 19.81
N ILE A 14 -34.10 45.25 20.22
CA ILE A 14 -33.13 44.26 19.70
C ILE A 14 -33.50 42.83 20.17
N PHE A 15 -34.00 42.68 21.40
CA PHE A 15 -34.43 41.37 21.91
C PHE A 15 -35.73 40.88 21.25
N GLY A 16 -36.63 41.78 20.83
CA GLY A 16 -37.85 41.44 20.09
C GLY A 16 -37.59 40.96 18.65
N LEU A 17 -36.50 41.42 18.01
CA LEU A 17 -36.16 41.04 16.63
C LEU A 17 -35.55 39.62 16.52
N LEU A 18 -35.15 39.02 17.64
CA LEU A 18 -34.53 37.68 17.69
C LEU A 18 -35.54 36.54 17.92
N LEU A 19 -36.81 36.84 18.21
CA LEU A 19 -37.84 35.80 18.45
C LEU A 19 -38.80 35.54 17.26
N SER A 20 -38.66 36.24 16.13
CA SER A 20 -39.54 36.05 14.95
C SER A 20 -38.94 35.23 13.81
N ALA A 21 -37.75 34.65 13.99
CA ALA A 21 -37.16 33.72 13.02
C ALA A 21 -37.43 32.25 13.39
N CYS A 22 -38.69 31.91 13.67
CA CYS A 22 -39.16 30.53 13.69
C CYS A 22 -40.56 30.52 13.08
N GLY A 23 -40.66 30.06 11.83
CA GLY A 23 -41.92 30.06 11.08
C GLY A 23 -41.71 29.96 9.57
N GLY A 24 -40.82 29.07 9.13
CA GLY A 24 -40.76 28.63 7.74
C GLY A 24 -41.18 27.18 7.68
N GLU A 25 -42.46 26.92 7.39
CA GLU A 25 -42.93 25.60 6.99
C GLU A 25 -42.26 25.26 5.65
N ALA A 26 -41.18 24.48 5.71
CA ALA A 26 -40.68 23.77 4.55
C ALA A 26 -41.61 22.58 4.31
N THR A 27 -42.46 22.71 3.30
CA THR A 27 -43.19 21.61 2.68
C THR A 27 -42.23 20.43 2.47
N PRO A 28 -42.55 19.21 2.93
CA PRO A 28 -41.76 18.04 2.57
C PRO A 28 -41.95 17.80 1.08
N GLU A 29 -40.96 18.22 0.28
CA GLU A 29 -40.78 17.76 -1.09
C GLU A 29 -40.71 16.23 -1.05
N PRO A 30 -41.46 15.51 -1.90
CA PRO A 30 -41.41 14.06 -1.92
C PRO A 30 -39.99 13.64 -2.33
N THR A 31 -39.20 13.24 -1.33
CA THR A 31 -37.92 12.57 -1.56
C THR A 31 -38.23 11.33 -2.41
N PRO A 32 -37.65 11.17 -3.61
CA PRO A 32 -37.83 9.96 -4.37
C PRO A 32 -37.23 8.81 -3.58
N THR A 33 -38.08 8.01 -2.95
CA THR A 33 -37.74 6.73 -2.34
C THR A 33 -37.28 5.82 -3.47
N LEU A 34 -35.99 5.85 -3.79
CA LEU A 34 -35.34 4.88 -4.65
C LEU A 34 -35.32 3.55 -3.89
N SER A 35 -36.33 2.72 -4.16
CA SER A 35 -36.39 1.35 -3.67
C SER A 35 -35.17 0.57 -4.20
N LEU A 36 -34.51 -0.15 -3.29
CA LEU A 36 -33.35 -1.01 -3.59
C LEU A 36 -33.63 -2.08 -4.67
N GLU A 37 -34.90 -2.31 -4.98
CA GLU A 37 -35.37 -3.29 -5.96
C GLU A 37 -35.24 -2.79 -7.41
N ALA A 38 -35.14 -1.47 -7.65
CA ALA A 38 -34.98 -0.92 -8.99
C ALA A 38 -33.55 -1.03 -9.55
N MET A 39 -32.52 -1.17 -8.70
CA MET A 39 -31.13 -1.32 -9.15
C MET A 39 -30.76 -2.76 -9.53
N GLN A 40 -31.49 -3.77 -9.06
CA GLN A 40 -31.12 -5.18 -9.31
C GLN A 40 -31.57 -5.67 -10.70
N THR A 41 -32.59 -5.05 -11.30
CA THR A 41 -33.16 -5.51 -12.58
C THR A 41 -32.36 -5.06 -13.81
N LEU A 42 -31.58 -3.97 -13.72
CA LEU A 42 -30.74 -3.50 -14.82
C LEU A 42 -29.49 -4.37 -15.04
N ALA A 43 -28.98 -5.03 -14.00
CA ALA A 43 -27.77 -5.84 -14.10
C ALA A 43 -27.96 -7.15 -14.89
N VAL A 44 -29.17 -7.73 -14.87
CA VAL A 44 -29.44 -9.03 -15.51
C VAL A 44 -29.60 -8.90 -17.03
N ALA A 45 -30.15 -7.79 -17.52
CA ALA A 45 -30.37 -7.58 -18.95
C ALA A 45 -29.07 -7.30 -19.74
N THR A 46 -28.06 -6.69 -19.11
CA THR A 46 -26.77 -6.41 -19.79
C THR A 46 -25.92 -7.66 -19.98
N PHE A 47 -26.10 -8.69 -19.14
CA PHE A 47 -25.28 -9.91 -19.19
C PHE A 47 -25.61 -10.80 -20.41
N SER A 48 -26.87 -10.87 -20.84
CA SER A 48 -27.27 -11.73 -21.97
C SER A 48 -26.91 -11.15 -23.35
N ALA A 49 -26.72 -9.83 -23.46
CA ALA A 49 -26.33 -9.19 -24.72
C ALA A 49 -24.84 -9.40 -25.07
N GLN A 50 -23.95 -9.51 -24.07
CA GLN A 50 -22.51 -9.68 -24.32
C GLN A 50 -22.10 -11.09 -24.73
N LEU A 51 -22.88 -12.12 -24.39
CA LEU A 51 -22.55 -13.51 -24.70
C LEU A 51 -22.72 -13.88 -26.18
N THR A 52 -23.58 -13.18 -26.92
CA THR A 52 -23.87 -13.51 -28.33
C THR A 52 -22.79 -12.98 -29.29
N GLN A 53 -21.97 -11.99 -28.90
CA GLN A 53 -20.99 -11.37 -29.81
C GLN A 53 -19.63 -12.08 -29.86
N THR A 54 -19.30 -12.96 -28.91
CA THR A 54 -17.97 -13.62 -28.87
C THR A 54 -17.87 -14.88 -29.74
N ALA A 55 -18.98 -15.34 -30.35
CA ALA A 55 -19.00 -16.58 -31.15
C ALA A 55 -18.46 -16.46 -32.60
N LEU A 56 -18.06 -15.27 -33.06
CA LEU A 56 -17.60 -15.06 -34.46
C LEU A 56 -16.10 -14.81 -34.62
N ALA A 57 -15.31 -14.80 -33.55
CA ALA A 57 -13.85 -14.71 -33.64
C ALA A 57 -13.21 -16.12 -33.63
N ALA A 58 -13.40 -16.88 -34.70
CA ALA A 58 -12.63 -18.10 -34.94
C ALA A 58 -11.17 -17.73 -35.28
N PRO A 59 -10.17 -18.16 -34.50
CA PRO A 59 -8.77 -17.93 -34.86
C PRO A 59 -8.39 -18.79 -36.07
N THR A 60 -7.90 -18.12 -37.10
CA THR A 60 -7.38 -18.71 -38.33
C THR A 60 -6.12 -19.53 -38.04
N SER A 61 -6.08 -20.72 -38.62
CA SER A 61 -4.95 -21.66 -38.61
C SER A 61 -3.66 -20.96 -39.07
N THR A 62 -2.78 -20.64 -38.11
CA THR A 62 -1.43 -20.18 -38.42
C THR A 62 -0.59 -21.39 -38.85
N PRO A 63 -0.03 -21.42 -40.08
CA PRO A 63 0.83 -22.51 -40.50
C PRO A 63 2.10 -22.58 -39.65
N ALA A 64 2.48 -23.80 -39.27
CA ALA A 64 3.66 -24.11 -38.48
C ALA A 64 4.96 -23.63 -39.15
N PRO A 65 5.97 -23.21 -38.37
CA PRO A 65 7.26 -22.81 -38.91
C PRO A 65 7.97 -23.98 -39.60
N THR A 66 8.35 -23.76 -40.86
CA THR A 66 9.17 -24.66 -41.67
C THR A 66 10.57 -24.79 -41.06
N ASN A 67 10.91 -26.02 -40.65
CA ASN A 67 12.27 -26.40 -40.26
C ASN A 67 13.23 -26.13 -41.42
N THR A 68 14.01 -25.07 -41.31
CA THR A 68 15.13 -24.78 -42.22
C THR A 68 16.34 -25.58 -41.71
N PRO A 69 16.92 -26.49 -42.52
CA PRO A 69 18.08 -27.27 -42.10
C PRO A 69 19.30 -26.36 -41.89
N ALA A 70 19.96 -26.56 -40.76
CA ALA A 70 21.16 -25.86 -40.34
C ALA A 70 22.33 -26.10 -41.31
N ALA A 71 22.98 -25.02 -41.75
CA ALA A 71 24.27 -25.10 -42.41
C ALA A 71 25.32 -25.57 -41.39
N THR A 72 25.88 -26.75 -41.63
CA THR A 72 26.99 -27.31 -40.84
C THR A 72 28.26 -26.54 -41.18
N LEU A 73 28.67 -25.62 -40.32
CA LEU A 73 30.00 -25.02 -40.36
C LEU A 73 30.98 -25.99 -39.67
N SER A 74 31.92 -26.51 -40.46
CA SER A 74 33.08 -27.26 -40.00
C SER A 74 34.09 -26.31 -39.35
N VAL A 75 34.40 -26.52 -38.08
CA VAL A 75 35.55 -25.89 -37.41
C VAL A 75 36.48 -27.00 -36.92
N SER A 76 37.62 -27.11 -37.57
CA SER A 76 38.78 -27.87 -37.13
C SER A 76 39.61 -26.99 -36.21
N THR A 77 39.82 -27.40 -34.95
CA THR A 77 41.04 -27.14 -34.16
C THR A 77 40.93 -27.86 -32.82
N LEU A 78 41.53 -29.04 -32.70
CA LEU A 78 41.82 -29.63 -31.38
C LEU A 78 43.22 -29.17 -30.97
N ALA A 79 43.28 -28.06 -30.25
CA ALA A 79 44.49 -27.62 -29.59
C ALA A 79 44.71 -28.48 -28.34
N ASN A 80 45.86 -29.15 -28.31
CA ASN A 80 46.40 -29.86 -27.17
C ASN A 80 46.85 -28.86 -26.10
N VAL A 81 46.16 -28.80 -24.95
CA VAL A 81 46.75 -28.32 -23.68
C VAL A 81 46.23 -29.14 -22.50
N THR A 82 47.20 -29.57 -21.71
CA THR A 82 47.20 -30.40 -20.51
C THR A 82 46.35 -29.84 -19.34
N PRO A 83 45.81 -30.71 -18.46
CA PRO A 83 45.06 -30.27 -17.29
C PRO A 83 45.99 -30.15 -16.08
N PHE A 84 46.46 -28.97 -15.71
CA PHE A 84 46.99 -28.71 -14.35
C PHE A 84 47.02 -27.20 -14.10
N GLY A 85 46.32 -26.75 -13.06
CA GLY A 85 46.27 -25.33 -12.68
C GLY A 85 45.39 -25.10 -11.47
N THR A 86 46.02 -25.17 -10.30
CA THR A 86 45.57 -24.81 -8.96
C THR A 86 44.70 -23.55 -8.87
N GLY A 87 43.80 -23.57 -7.88
CA GLY A 87 42.77 -22.57 -7.64
C GLY A 87 43.25 -21.12 -7.62
N VAL A 88 42.53 -20.30 -8.36
CA VAL A 88 42.42 -18.85 -8.16
C VAL A 88 40.95 -18.58 -7.92
N GLY A 89 40.62 -17.94 -6.80
CA GLY A 89 39.26 -17.52 -6.48
C GLY A 89 38.72 -16.72 -7.65
N ALA A 90 37.66 -17.24 -8.28
CA ALA A 90 37.00 -16.54 -9.37
C ALA A 90 36.57 -15.16 -8.87
N ALA A 91 37.10 -14.11 -9.50
CA ALA A 91 36.49 -12.79 -9.39
C ALA A 91 35.00 -12.94 -9.73
N PRO A 92 34.08 -12.30 -8.97
CA PRO A 92 32.67 -12.41 -9.27
C PRO A 92 32.45 -11.95 -10.70
N THR A 93 32.05 -12.88 -11.58
CA THR A 93 31.59 -12.58 -12.93
C THR A 93 30.56 -11.48 -12.79
N ALA A 94 30.84 -10.30 -13.35
CA ALA A 94 29.94 -9.17 -13.23
C ALA A 94 28.57 -9.57 -13.81
N SER A 95 27.59 -9.73 -12.93
CA SER A 95 26.24 -10.11 -13.32
C SER A 95 25.67 -9.08 -14.28
N CYS A 96 25.03 -9.53 -15.37
CA CYS A 96 24.31 -8.66 -16.30
C CYS A 96 22.98 -8.13 -15.72
N TYR A 97 22.54 -8.66 -14.58
CA TYR A 97 21.37 -8.17 -13.86
C TYR A 97 21.73 -6.93 -13.06
N ARG A 98 20.98 -5.84 -13.26
CA ARG A 98 21.05 -4.64 -12.43
C ARG A 98 19.66 -4.11 -12.15
N LEU A 99 19.43 -3.72 -10.91
CA LEU A 99 18.27 -2.97 -10.45
C LEU A 99 18.75 -1.58 -10.06
N SER A 100 18.04 -0.57 -10.52
CA SER A 100 18.22 0.81 -10.05
C SER A 100 16.92 1.32 -9.46
N TYR A 101 17.04 2.00 -8.32
CA TYR A 101 15.93 2.72 -7.71
C TYR A 101 15.51 3.90 -8.61
N VAL A 102 14.21 4.09 -8.76
CA VAL A 102 13.64 5.23 -9.50
C VAL A 102 12.99 6.21 -8.53
N ALA A 103 12.07 5.73 -7.70
CA ALA A 103 11.34 6.56 -6.75
C ALA A 103 10.61 5.73 -5.69
N ASP A 104 10.30 6.36 -4.57
CA ASP A 104 9.23 5.94 -3.68
C ASP A 104 7.90 6.36 -4.30
N VAL A 105 7.10 5.37 -4.71
CA VAL A 105 5.75 5.64 -5.24
C VAL A 105 4.84 6.11 -4.12
N ASN A 106 5.04 5.58 -2.93
CA ASN A 106 4.36 6.01 -1.71
C ASN A 106 5.30 5.93 -0.50
N ILE A 107 4.82 6.46 0.62
CA ILE A 107 5.52 6.49 1.91
C ILE A 107 6.97 6.98 1.73
N PRO A 108 7.18 8.27 1.38
CA PRO A 108 8.53 8.84 1.34
C PRO A 108 9.27 8.67 2.67
N ASP A 109 10.57 8.86 2.66
CA ASP A 109 11.37 8.80 3.87
C ASP A 109 10.83 9.71 4.98
N ASP A 110 10.95 9.22 6.21
CA ASP A 110 10.49 9.90 7.44
C ASP A 110 8.98 10.12 7.53
N THR A 111 8.19 9.38 6.73
CA THR A 111 6.72 9.35 6.89
C THR A 111 6.36 8.95 8.31
N SER A 112 5.55 9.79 8.98
CA SER A 112 5.09 9.53 10.34
C SER A 112 4.07 8.41 10.40
N MET A 113 4.29 7.45 11.28
CA MET A 113 3.42 6.29 11.52
C MET A 113 3.14 6.13 13.01
N THR A 114 1.94 5.65 13.34
CA THR A 114 1.67 5.19 14.71
C THR A 114 2.22 3.77 14.89
N ALA A 115 2.69 3.46 16.10
CA ALA A 115 3.12 2.11 16.44
C ALA A 115 2.00 1.08 16.18
N GLY A 116 2.30 0.00 15.46
CA GLY A 116 1.34 -1.02 15.04
C GLY A 116 0.54 -0.68 13.78
N GLN A 117 0.72 0.50 13.19
CA GLN A 117 0.04 0.88 11.94
C GLN A 117 0.49 -0.02 10.79
N THR A 118 -0.49 -0.58 10.06
CA THR A 118 -0.23 -1.30 8.81
C THR A 118 -0.15 -0.33 7.63
N PHE A 119 0.74 -0.61 6.69
CA PHE A 119 0.91 0.17 5.47
C PHE A 119 1.48 -0.70 4.35
N THR A 120 1.31 -0.28 3.11
CA THR A 120 1.95 -0.92 1.95
C THR A 120 2.99 0.02 1.38
N LYS A 121 4.25 -0.37 1.38
CA LYS A 121 5.32 0.37 0.72
C LYS A 121 5.45 -0.08 -0.73
N THR A 122 5.53 0.87 -1.65
CA THR A 122 5.71 0.65 -3.08
C THR A 122 6.93 1.42 -3.57
N TRP A 123 7.89 0.70 -4.12
CA TRP A 123 9.05 1.27 -4.81
C TRP A 123 8.89 1.13 -6.31
N LYS A 124 9.23 2.18 -7.04
CA LYS A 124 9.45 2.10 -8.48
C LYS A 124 10.91 1.79 -8.73
N VAL A 125 11.15 0.72 -9.49
CA VAL A 125 12.50 0.26 -9.81
C VAL A 125 12.63 0.01 -11.30
N ARG A 126 13.85 0.11 -11.81
CA ARG A 126 14.18 -0.14 -13.22
C ARG A 126 15.15 -1.29 -13.35
N ASN A 127 14.92 -2.15 -14.34
CA ASN A 127 15.95 -3.06 -14.81
C ASN A 127 16.98 -2.29 -15.63
N SER A 128 18.03 -1.80 -14.99
CA SER A 128 19.15 -1.10 -15.62
C SER A 128 20.23 -2.06 -16.15
N GLY A 129 19.95 -3.37 -16.13
CA GLY A 129 20.84 -4.40 -16.66
C GLY A 129 20.67 -4.64 -18.15
N THR A 130 21.45 -5.59 -18.68
CA THR A 130 21.33 -6.05 -20.07
C THR A 130 20.56 -7.36 -20.18
N CYS A 131 20.29 -8.04 -19.06
CA CYS A 131 19.51 -9.27 -18.99
C CYS A 131 18.13 -9.00 -18.38
N ALA A 132 17.11 -9.67 -18.91
CA ALA A 132 15.78 -9.66 -18.30
C ALA A 132 15.81 -10.34 -16.93
N TRP A 133 15.04 -9.84 -15.97
CA TRP A 133 14.80 -10.58 -14.74
C TRP A 133 13.73 -11.62 -15.02
N ASP A 134 13.96 -12.89 -14.67
CA ASP A 134 12.97 -13.93 -14.90
C ASP A 134 11.88 -13.91 -13.84
N ALA A 135 10.73 -14.52 -14.17
CA ALA A 135 9.73 -14.85 -13.17
C ALA A 135 10.36 -15.73 -12.07
N GLY A 136 9.95 -15.54 -10.82
CA GLY A 136 10.53 -16.25 -9.68
C GLY A 136 11.76 -15.59 -9.06
N PHE A 137 12.29 -14.51 -9.66
CA PHE A 137 13.23 -13.63 -8.97
C PHE A 137 12.57 -13.02 -7.73
N LYS A 138 13.36 -12.73 -6.71
CA LYS A 138 12.85 -12.39 -5.38
C LYS A 138 13.36 -11.02 -4.95
N PHE A 139 12.48 -10.17 -4.46
CA PHE A 139 12.82 -8.94 -3.78
C PHE A 139 12.64 -9.16 -2.28
N ALA A 140 13.75 -9.22 -1.56
CA ALA A 140 13.81 -9.75 -0.20
C ALA A 140 14.48 -8.77 0.75
N PHE A 141 14.08 -8.86 2.02
CA PHE A 141 14.69 -8.12 3.11
C PHE A 141 16.15 -8.56 3.31
N THR A 142 17.06 -7.60 3.44
CA THR A 142 18.51 -7.85 3.62
C THR A 142 19.05 -7.35 4.95
N GLY A 143 18.38 -6.42 5.64
CA GLY A 143 18.83 -5.91 6.93
C GLY A 143 18.01 -4.75 7.49
N GLY A 144 18.24 -4.40 8.77
CA GLY A 144 17.48 -3.38 9.49
C GLY A 144 16.25 -3.95 10.20
N ASP A 145 15.11 -3.27 10.08
CA ASP A 145 13.81 -3.72 10.59
C ASP A 145 12.91 -4.15 9.44
N ALA A 146 12.50 -5.42 9.43
CA ALA A 146 11.67 -5.98 8.36
C ALA A 146 10.23 -5.46 8.39
N MET A 147 9.76 -4.91 9.53
CA MET A 147 8.40 -4.41 9.70
C MET A 147 7.32 -5.42 9.27
N GLY A 148 7.57 -6.71 9.48
CA GLY A 148 6.66 -7.80 9.05
C GLY A 148 6.57 -8.02 7.53
N GLY A 149 7.39 -7.32 6.73
CA GLY A 149 7.43 -7.45 5.29
C GLY A 149 7.85 -8.86 4.85
N SER A 150 7.15 -9.38 3.85
CA SER A 150 7.46 -10.67 3.23
C SER A 150 8.15 -10.49 1.88
N THR A 151 8.94 -11.49 1.48
CA THR A 151 9.61 -11.51 0.17
C THR A 151 8.59 -11.41 -0.96
N TYR A 152 8.78 -10.43 -1.85
CA TYR A 152 8.01 -10.31 -3.08
C TYR A 152 8.66 -11.17 -4.16
N THR A 153 7.88 -12.04 -4.81
CA THR A 153 8.38 -12.88 -5.93
C THR A 153 7.81 -12.32 -7.23
N LEU A 154 8.68 -12.06 -8.21
CA LEU A 154 8.28 -11.53 -9.50
C LEU A 154 7.33 -12.53 -10.19
N PRO A 155 6.09 -12.12 -10.53
CA PRO A 155 5.12 -13.02 -11.17
C PRO A 155 5.41 -13.25 -12.66
N GLN A 156 6.17 -12.35 -13.28
CA GLN A 156 6.51 -12.38 -14.69
C GLN A 156 7.92 -11.83 -14.92
N SER A 157 8.46 -12.07 -16.12
CA SER A 157 9.77 -11.53 -16.50
C SER A 157 9.71 -10.01 -16.70
N VAL A 158 10.80 -9.33 -16.34
CA VAL A 158 10.98 -7.88 -16.51
C VAL A 158 12.15 -7.65 -17.46
N ALA A 159 11.84 -7.18 -18.67
CA ALA A 159 12.84 -6.92 -19.69
C ALA A 159 13.88 -5.87 -19.27
N ALA A 160 15.05 -5.90 -19.90
CA ALA A 160 16.04 -4.84 -19.77
C ALA A 160 15.41 -3.47 -20.10
N ASN A 161 15.78 -2.45 -19.34
CA ASN A 161 15.24 -1.08 -19.36
C ASN A 161 13.78 -0.88 -18.93
N ALA A 162 13.03 -1.95 -18.61
CA ALA A 162 11.67 -1.80 -18.10
C ALA A 162 11.64 -1.31 -16.65
N GLU A 163 10.57 -0.60 -16.29
CA GLU A 163 10.26 -0.17 -14.92
C GLU A 163 9.07 -0.95 -14.38
N ILE A 164 9.12 -1.28 -13.09
CA ILE A 164 8.02 -1.92 -12.37
C ILE A 164 7.86 -1.30 -10.98
N ASP A 165 6.64 -1.43 -10.46
CA ASP A 165 6.33 -1.12 -9.07
C ASP A 165 6.36 -2.42 -8.25
N ILE A 166 7.14 -2.43 -7.17
CA ILE A 166 7.21 -3.53 -6.21
C ILE A 166 6.54 -3.08 -4.92
N SER A 167 5.50 -3.80 -4.49
CA SER A 167 4.73 -3.49 -3.29
C SER A 167 4.89 -4.55 -2.20
N VAL A 168 5.14 -4.12 -0.97
CA VAL A 168 5.25 -4.99 0.21
C VAL A 168 4.40 -4.43 1.35
N SER A 169 3.50 -5.26 1.89
CA SER A 169 2.71 -4.95 3.08
C SER A 169 3.58 -5.05 4.33
N MET A 170 3.47 -4.06 5.22
CA MET A 170 4.30 -3.89 6.41
C MET A 170 3.47 -3.38 7.59
N THR A 171 4.03 -3.50 8.79
CA THR A 171 3.47 -3.01 10.05
C THR A 171 4.56 -2.28 10.83
N ALA A 172 4.30 -1.03 11.20
CA ALA A 172 5.20 -0.25 12.04
C ALA A 172 5.40 -0.97 13.39
N PRO A 173 6.65 -1.13 13.89
CA PRO A 173 6.91 -1.86 15.13
C PRO A 173 6.17 -1.25 16.32
N THR A 174 5.66 -2.10 17.23
CA THR A 174 5.00 -1.65 18.45
C THR A 174 5.96 -1.40 19.61
N ASN A 175 7.17 -1.94 19.53
CA ASN A 175 8.17 -1.93 20.59
C ASN A 175 9.34 -0.94 20.34
N LYS A 176 9.25 -0.10 19.29
CA LYS A 176 10.28 0.87 18.93
C LYS A 176 9.63 2.20 18.55
N THR A 177 10.34 3.29 18.79
CA THR A 177 9.95 4.66 18.39
C THR A 177 11.12 5.34 17.69
N GLY A 178 10.85 6.40 16.95
CA GLY A 178 11.85 7.14 16.18
C GLY A 178 11.99 6.64 14.74
N ALA A 179 13.13 6.92 14.11
CA ALA A 179 13.40 6.52 12.73
C ALA A 179 13.67 5.01 12.65
N ILE A 180 12.84 4.30 11.90
CA ILE A 180 12.95 2.86 11.66
C ILE A 180 13.19 2.63 10.18
N ARG A 181 14.24 1.86 9.85
CA ARG A 181 14.65 1.57 8.47
C ARG A 181 14.69 0.07 8.20
N GLY A 182 14.17 -0.35 7.05
CA GLY A 182 14.30 -1.70 6.52
C GLY A 182 14.90 -1.69 5.11
N ASN A 183 15.91 -2.52 4.88
CA ASN A 183 16.63 -2.61 3.62
C ASN A 183 16.22 -3.86 2.82
N TRP A 184 16.15 -3.70 1.51
CA TRP A 184 15.60 -4.68 0.57
C TRP A 184 16.43 -4.74 -0.69
N ARG A 185 16.60 -5.95 -1.23
CA ARG A 185 17.38 -6.16 -2.45
C ARG A 185 16.80 -7.30 -3.28
N ILE A 186 16.98 -7.19 -4.59
CA ILE A 186 16.58 -8.24 -5.53
C ILE A 186 17.64 -9.35 -5.60
N SER A 187 17.18 -10.58 -5.76
CA SER A 187 17.98 -11.77 -5.99
C SER A 187 17.40 -12.61 -7.12
N THR A 188 18.25 -13.42 -7.76
CA THR A 188 17.80 -14.48 -8.66
C THR A 188 16.96 -15.53 -7.91
N ALA A 189 16.30 -16.43 -8.63
CA ALA A 189 15.59 -17.57 -8.04
C ALA A 189 16.50 -18.46 -7.17
N ALA A 190 17.81 -18.51 -7.49
CA ALA A 190 18.85 -19.22 -6.74
C ALA A 190 19.40 -18.43 -5.52
N GLY A 191 18.81 -17.27 -5.20
CA GLY A 191 19.18 -16.46 -4.03
C GLY A 191 20.43 -15.59 -4.21
N GLN A 192 20.90 -15.39 -5.44
CA GLN A 192 22.06 -14.52 -5.70
C GLN A 192 21.60 -13.06 -5.81
N PHE A 193 21.98 -12.22 -4.84
CA PHE A 193 21.62 -10.79 -4.83
C PHE A 193 22.35 -9.99 -5.91
N PHE A 194 21.67 -8.98 -6.46
CA PHE A 194 22.24 -8.06 -7.44
C PHE A 194 21.57 -6.68 -7.38
N GLY A 195 22.10 -5.72 -8.15
CA GLY A 195 21.55 -4.36 -8.24
C GLY A 195 21.69 -3.54 -6.96
N ASP A 196 21.05 -2.38 -6.95
CA ASP A 196 21.01 -1.48 -5.80
C ASP A 196 20.22 -2.10 -4.65
N GLU A 197 20.64 -1.79 -3.42
CA GLU A 197 19.82 -2.00 -2.23
C GLU A 197 18.92 -0.77 -2.04
N VAL A 198 17.63 -1.00 -1.85
CA VAL A 198 16.64 0.05 -1.62
C VAL A 198 16.09 -0.10 -0.21
N TYR A 199 15.47 0.95 0.34
CA TYR A 199 15.01 0.92 1.72
C TYR A 199 13.65 1.58 1.89
N VAL A 200 13.07 1.33 3.05
CA VAL A 200 11.93 2.07 3.59
C VAL A 200 12.36 2.67 4.91
N GLN A 201 12.07 3.95 5.13
CA GLN A 201 12.31 4.64 6.40
C GLN A 201 11.03 5.35 6.86
N ILE A 202 10.58 5.05 8.07
CA ILE A 202 9.42 5.67 8.71
C ILE A 202 9.80 6.26 10.05
N GLN A 203 9.03 7.25 10.51
CA GLN A 203 9.14 7.82 11.84
C GLN A 203 8.00 7.29 12.72
N VAL A 204 8.31 6.37 13.64
CA VAL A 204 7.29 5.77 14.52
C VAL A 204 7.10 6.63 15.77
N GLY A 205 5.90 7.19 15.92
CA GLY A 205 5.46 7.84 17.14
C GLY A 205 5.07 6.83 18.22
N ALA A 206 5.03 7.26 19.49
CA ALA A 206 4.54 6.42 20.57
C ALA A 206 3.10 5.94 20.26
N ALA A 207 2.83 4.67 20.52
CA ALA A 207 1.45 4.17 20.52
C ALA A 207 0.63 5.05 21.47
N ALA A 208 -0.51 5.58 21.02
CA ALA A 208 -1.47 6.11 21.97
C ALA A 208 -1.84 4.96 22.89
N ALA A 209 -1.41 5.04 24.16
CA ALA A 209 -1.79 4.06 25.16
C ALA A 209 -3.33 3.96 25.13
N ALA A 210 -3.86 2.75 24.97
CA ALA A 210 -5.29 2.52 25.12
C ALA A 210 -5.69 3.12 26.47
N THR A 211 -6.43 4.23 26.45
CA THR A 211 -7.07 4.76 27.64
C THR A 211 -8.03 3.69 28.11
N ASN A 212 -7.63 2.97 29.18
CA ASN A 212 -8.55 2.21 30.02
C ASN A 212 -9.51 3.21 30.67
N THR A 213 -10.50 3.69 29.91
CA THR A 213 -11.63 4.46 30.42
C THR A 213 -12.80 3.50 30.57
N GLY A 214 -12.95 2.96 31.78
CA GLY A 214 -14.05 2.06 32.10
C GLY A 214 -14.09 1.50 33.52
N ALA A 215 -13.41 2.10 34.50
CA ALA A 215 -13.76 1.92 35.90
C ALA A 215 -14.49 3.20 36.35
N ALA A 216 -15.82 3.14 36.34
CA ALA A 216 -16.67 4.16 36.94
C ALA A 216 -16.24 4.40 38.40
N PRO A 217 -16.25 5.64 38.91
CA PRO A 217 -16.13 5.86 40.33
C PRO A 217 -17.34 5.21 41.00
N ALA A 218 -17.10 4.24 41.88
CA ALA A 218 -18.14 3.69 42.73
C ALA A 218 -18.80 4.83 43.50
N THR A 219 -20.11 4.96 43.32
CA THR A 219 -20.99 5.87 44.06
C THR A 219 -20.84 5.61 45.56
N ALA A 220 -20.17 6.50 46.28
CA ALA A 220 -20.22 6.51 47.74
C ALA A 220 -21.58 7.09 48.16
N THR A 221 -22.55 6.22 48.42
CA THR A 221 -23.81 6.56 49.07
C THR A 221 -23.50 6.95 50.52
N SER A 222 -23.50 8.25 50.82
CA SER A 222 -23.49 8.74 52.19
C SER A 222 -24.88 8.55 52.81
N THR A 223 -25.03 7.52 53.64
CA THR A 223 -26.17 7.36 54.55
C THR A 223 -26.11 8.43 55.64
N PRO A 224 -27.13 9.30 55.82
CA PRO A 224 -27.20 10.12 57.01
C PRO A 224 -27.71 9.28 58.18
N THR A 225 -26.84 9.04 59.16
CA THR A 225 -27.19 8.50 60.47
C THR A 225 -28.05 9.52 61.21
N ALA A 226 -29.34 9.21 61.43
CA ALA A 226 -30.16 9.92 62.39
C ALA A 226 -29.76 9.48 63.81
N THR A 227 -29.11 10.38 64.54
CA THR A 227 -28.83 10.23 65.98
C THR A 227 -30.02 10.74 66.78
N THR A 228 -30.68 9.83 67.47
CA THR A 228 -31.62 10.10 68.57
C THR A 228 -30.84 10.41 69.85
N SER A 229 -31.24 11.45 70.59
CA SER A 229 -30.93 11.62 72.02
C SER A 229 -31.77 12.75 72.64
N PRO A 230 -31.91 12.81 73.97
CA PRO A 230 -33.04 12.32 74.76
C PRO A 230 -34.06 13.39 75.15
#